data_AF-A0A967FCT5-F1
#
_entry.id   AF-A0A967FCT5-F1
#
_cell.length_a   1.000
_cell.length_b   1.000
_cell.length_c   1.000
_cell.angle_alpha   90.00
_cell.angle_beta   90.00
_cell.angle_gamma   90.00
#
_symmetry.space_group_name_H-M   'P 1'
#
loop_
_entity.id
_entity.type
_entity.pdbx_description
1 polymer ?
#
loop_
_entity_poly.entity_id
_entity_poly.type
_entity_poly.pdbx_seq_one_letter_code
_entity_poly.pdbx_strand_id
1 'polypeptide(L)'
;LVQEDAEAARVGMSFLWWERQPIERTDEEVISFYKQIIIFVHQPTLRNIIQFQMTLRTILAALRRRHRHLPLPSKGMAWGITPWVGHIERNWDDENFKLSTLFPWIPEVRQLLQIEETLELQKFIMNLSWKFLDQLTEGHYFTVDVFLTYLFKWDLLNRWLLYNKHNAIIRFEKLTT
;
A
#
# COMPACT_ATOMS: atom_id res chain seq x y z
N LEU A 1 0.33 -29.81 -5.19
CA LEU A 1 0.92 -28.46 -5.32
C LEU A 1 1.94 -28.54 -6.44
N VAL A 2 1.69 -27.86 -7.54
CA VAL A 2 2.65 -27.77 -8.65
C VAL A 2 3.83 -26.90 -8.18
N GLN A 3 5.05 -27.12 -8.68
CA GLN A 3 6.23 -26.34 -8.26
C GLN A 3 6.03 -24.82 -8.43
N GLU A 4 5.30 -24.42 -9.46
CA GLU A 4 4.92 -23.03 -9.76
C GLU A 4 4.06 -22.40 -8.65
N ASP A 5 3.10 -23.15 -8.09
CA ASP A 5 2.26 -22.70 -6.97
C ASP A 5 3.07 -22.44 -5.71
N ALA A 6 4.04 -23.33 -5.44
CA ALA A 6 4.92 -23.22 -4.27
C ALA A 6 5.86 -22.01 -4.41
N GLU A 7 6.33 -21.72 -5.62
CA GLU A 7 7.12 -20.52 -5.89
C GLU A 7 6.30 -19.24 -5.72
N ALA A 8 5.08 -19.18 -6.27
CA ALA A 8 4.19 -18.04 -6.08
C ALA A 8 3.90 -17.77 -4.60
N ALA A 9 3.63 -18.81 -3.81
CA ALA A 9 3.46 -18.70 -2.36
C ALA A 9 4.72 -18.20 -1.65
N ARG A 10 5.91 -18.70 -2.03
CA ARG A 10 7.20 -18.25 -1.47
C ARG A 10 7.47 -16.78 -1.75
N VAL A 11 7.26 -16.33 -2.99
CA VAL A 11 7.44 -14.92 -3.38
C VAL A 11 6.42 -14.04 -2.68
N GLY A 12 5.15 -14.46 -2.60
CA GLY A 12 4.11 -13.77 -1.85
C GLY A 12 4.44 -13.65 -0.37
N MET A 13 4.88 -14.74 0.29
CA MET A 13 5.33 -14.72 1.68
C MET A 13 6.55 -13.82 1.88
N SER A 14 7.52 -13.82 0.97
CA SER A 14 8.67 -12.92 1.04
C SER A 14 8.24 -11.45 0.96
N PHE A 15 7.31 -11.11 0.06
CA PHE A 15 6.75 -9.76 -0.01
C PHE A 15 5.99 -9.39 1.28
N LEU A 16 5.16 -10.28 1.83
CA LEU A 16 4.42 -10.04 3.06
C LEU A 16 5.33 -9.89 4.27
N TRP A 17 6.36 -10.72 4.38
CA TRP A 17 7.38 -10.58 5.43
C TRP A 17 8.16 -9.29 5.29
N TRP A 18 8.49 -8.91 4.06
CA TRP A 18 9.09 -7.61 3.77
C TRP A 18 8.17 -6.45 4.19
N GLU A 19 6.87 -6.57 3.93
CA GLU A 19 5.86 -5.57 4.32
C GLU A 19 5.69 -5.43 5.85
N ARG A 20 6.01 -6.47 6.62
CA ARG A 20 5.96 -6.49 8.09
C ARG A 20 7.18 -5.85 8.76
N GLN A 21 8.27 -5.59 8.03
CA GLN A 21 9.52 -5.09 8.63
C GLN A 21 9.43 -3.59 8.99
N PRO A 22 10.11 -3.13 10.06
CA PRO A 22 9.81 -1.85 10.71
C PRO A 22 10.12 -0.58 9.90
N ILE A 23 9.55 0.52 10.42
CA ILE A 23 9.37 1.91 9.94
C ILE A 23 10.65 2.66 9.52
N GLU A 24 11.83 2.06 9.61
CA GLU A 24 13.14 2.73 9.41
C GLU A 24 13.69 2.64 7.97
N ARG A 25 12.94 2.08 7.03
CA ARG A 25 13.40 1.92 5.64
C ARG A 25 13.24 3.19 4.83
N THR A 26 14.24 3.51 4.01
CA THR A 26 14.17 4.66 3.10
C THR A 26 13.29 4.34 1.88
N ASP A 27 12.78 5.38 1.22
CA ASP A 27 11.99 5.23 0.01
C ASP A 27 12.79 4.45 -1.09
N GLU A 28 14.11 4.64 -1.17
CA GLU A 28 15.01 3.94 -2.10
C GLU A 28 15.04 2.43 -1.88
N GLU A 29 15.11 1.98 -0.63
CA GLU A 29 15.13 0.54 -0.29
C GLU A 29 13.83 -0.12 -0.70
N VAL A 30 12.70 0.57 -0.44
CA VAL A 30 11.37 0.12 -0.81
C VAL A 30 11.22 -0.05 -2.32
N ILE A 31 11.71 0.91 -3.09
CA ILE A 31 11.63 0.89 -4.55
C ILE A 31 12.58 -0.15 -5.13
N SER A 32 13.76 -0.31 -4.55
CA SER A 32 14.75 -1.30 -4.98
C SER A 32 14.22 -2.72 -4.80
N PHE A 33 13.62 -3.02 -3.64
CA PHE A 33 12.96 -4.31 -3.41
C PHE A 33 11.82 -4.56 -4.40
N TYR A 34 10.96 -3.58 -4.62
CA TYR A 34 9.88 -3.70 -5.60
C TYR A 34 10.41 -4.01 -7.02
N LYS A 35 11.43 -3.28 -7.47
CA LYS A 35 12.03 -3.49 -8.80
C LYS A 35 12.62 -4.89 -8.95
N GLN A 36 13.21 -5.44 -7.90
CA GLN A 36 13.75 -6.80 -7.91
C GLN A 36 12.61 -7.83 -7.95
N ILE A 37 11.65 -7.75 -7.03
CA ILE A 37 10.63 -8.78 -6.89
C ILE A 37 9.68 -8.84 -8.09
N ILE A 38 9.30 -7.69 -8.66
CA ILE A 38 8.28 -7.63 -9.71
C ILE A 38 8.71 -8.30 -11.02
N ILE A 39 10.03 -8.48 -11.24
CA ILE A 39 10.60 -9.16 -12.41
C ILE A 39 10.40 -10.68 -12.31
N PHE A 40 10.41 -11.23 -11.10
CA PHE A 40 10.33 -12.68 -10.85
C PHE A 40 8.90 -13.16 -10.54
N VAL A 41 7.95 -12.22 -10.39
CA VAL A 41 6.54 -12.55 -10.13
C VAL A 41 5.84 -12.85 -11.46
N HIS A 42 5.72 -14.13 -11.78
CA HIS A 42 5.00 -14.61 -12.96
C HIS A 42 3.49 -14.72 -12.73
N GLN A 43 3.07 -15.04 -11.50
CA GLN A 43 1.64 -15.18 -11.17
C GLN A 43 0.92 -13.84 -11.30
N PRO A 44 -0.10 -13.71 -12.19
CA PRO A 44 -0.77 -12.45 -12.45
C PRO A 44 -1.41 -11.83 -11.21
N THR A 45 -2.07 -12.63 -10.37
CA THR A 45 -2.71 -12.18 -9.13
C THR A 45 -1.71 -11.56 -8.17
N LEU A 46 -0.57 -12.23 -7.94
CA LEU A 46 0.48 -11.72 -7.06
C LEU A 46 1.07 -10.42 -7.61
N ARG A 47 1.27 -10.35 -8.94
CA ARG A 47 1.76 -9.15 -9.62
C ARG A 47 0.79 -7.98 -9.42
N ASN A 48 -0.51 -8.22 -9.58
CA ASN A 48 -1.56 -7.21 -9.39
C ASN A 48 -1.60 -6.70 -7.94
N ILE A 49 -1.49 -7.60 -6.96
CA ILE A 49 -1.46 -7.23 -5.53
C ILE A 49 -0.26 -6.34 -5.21
N ILE A 50 0.94 -6.74 -5.63
CA ILE A 50 2.17 -5.97 -5.37
C ILE A 50 2.09 -4.60 -6.05
N GLN A 51 1.63 -4.54 -7.31
CA GLN A 51 1.48 -3.29 -8.05
C GLN A 51 0.46 -2.35 -7.41
N PHE A 52 -0.68 -2.88 -6.96
CA PHE A 52 -1.70 -2.10 -6.26
C PHE A 52 -1.15 -1.49 -4.98
N GLN A 53 -0.49 -2.29 -4.13
CA GLN A 53 0.09 -1.83 -2.87
C GLN A 53 1.13 -0.72 -3.09
N MET A 54 2.00 -0.87 -4.10
CA MET A 54 3.03 0.12 -4.40
C MET A 54 2.46 1.40 -5.05
N THR A 55 1.40 1.27 -5.85
CA THR A 55 0.65 2.40 -6.39
C THR A 55 0.00 3.20 -5.26
N LEU A 56 -0.70 2.52 -4.36
CA LEU A 56 -1.34 3.11 -3.19
C LEU A 56 -0.33 3.85 -2.31
N ARG A 57 0.81 3.22 -1.99
CA ARG A 57 1.91 3.85 -1.25
C ARG A 57 2.43 5.12 -1.92
N THR A 58 2.69 5.06 -3.22
CA THR A 58 3.24 6.19 -3.99
C THR A 58 2.30 7.39 -3.95
N ILE A 59 1.02 7.18 -4.22
CA ILE A 59 0.02 8.24 -4.22
C ILE A 59 -0.20 8.78 -2.79
N LEU A 60 -0.28 7.90 -1.78
CA LEU A 60 -0.41 8.33 -0.38
C LEU A 60 0.78 9.15 0.11
N ALA A 61 2.01 8.79 -0.29
CA ALA A 61 3.20 9.56 0.05
C ALA A 61 3.13 10.98 -0.52
N ALA A 62 2.70 11.13 -1.78
CA ALA A 62 2.49 12.42 -2.41
C ALA A 62 1.40 13.25 -1.72
N LEU A 63 0.25 12.65 -1.42
CA LEU A 63 -0.86 13.33 -0.72
C LEU A 63 -0.45 13.83 0.67
N ARG A 64 0.26 12.99 1.45
CA ARG A 64 0.78 13.35 2.77
C ARG A 64 1.82 14.47 2.70
N ARG A 65 2.73 14.42 1.72
CA ARG A 65 3.74 15.48 1.50
C ARG A 65 3.06 16.81 1.21
N ARG A 66 2.08 16.82 0.29
CA ARG A 66 1.32 18.02 -0.04
C ARG A 66 0.56 18.57 1.16
N HIS A 67 -0.13 17.71 1.91
CA HIS A 67 -0.85 18.11 3.11
C HIS A 67 0.06 18.76 4.16
N ARG A 68 1.32 18.30 4.28
CA ARG A 68 2.34 18.90 5.16
C ARG A 68 3.07 20.10 4.55
N HIS A 69 2.63 20.62 3.41
CA HIS A 69 3.29 21.70 2.67
C HIS A 69 4.77 21.42 2.35
N LEU A 70 5.14 20.14 2.21
CA LEU A 70 6.49 19.75 1.80
C LEU A 70 6.60 19.82 0.27
N PRO A 71 7.74 20.29 -0.26
CA PRO A 71 7.96 20.31 -1.70
C PRO A 71 8.08 18.89 -2.27
N LEU A 72 8.07 18.79 -3.60
CA LEU A 72 8.46 17.56 -4.30
C LEU A 72 9.85 17.11 -3.81
N PRO A 73 10.09 15.79 -3.72
CA PRO A 73 11.41 15.26 -3.43
C PRO A 73 12.45 15.80 -4.42
N SER A 74 13.69 15.96 -3.95
CA SER A 74 14.80 16.44 -4.78
C SER A 74 14.93 15.60 -6.06
N LYS A 75 15.23 16.27 -7.17
CA LYS A 75 15.38 15.63 -8.48
C LYS A 75 16.35 14.45 -8.40
N GLY A 76 15.90 13.26 -8.81
CA GLY A 76 16.69 12.03 -8.79
C GLY A 76 16.52 11.17 -7.53
N MET A 77 15.82 11.66 -6.50
CA MET A 77 15.47 10.87 -5.33
C MET A 77 14.32 9.91 -5.66
N ALA A 78 14.45 8.64 -5.30
CA ALA A 78 13.43 7.64 -5.59
C ALA A 78 12.41 7.64 -4.44
N TRP A 79 11.18 8.05 -4.70
CA TRP A 79 10.13 8.18 -3.68
C TRP A 79 8.83 7.42 -3.97
N GLY A 80 8.77 6.74 -5.12
CA GLY A 80 7.65 5.88 -5.49
C GLY A 80 7.92 5.09 -6.77
N ILE A 81 6.86 4.49 -7.33
CA ILE A 81 6.97 3.68 -8.54
C ILE A 81 6.56 4.44 -9.81
N THR A 82 7.25 4.14 -10.91
CA THR A 82 6.85 4.54 -12.27
C THR A 82 5.61 3.72 -12.70
N PRO A 83 4.63 4.31 -13.42
CA PRO A 83 4.61 5.66 -14.00
C PRO A 83 4.11 6.78 -13.07
N TRP A 84 3.66 6.45 -11.86
CA TRP A 84 2.93 7.37 -11.00
C TRP A 84 3.78 8.53 -10.49
N VAL A 85 5.06 8.31 -10.17
CA VAL A 85 5.99 9.40 -9.79
C VAL A 85 6.00 10.51 -10.84
N GLY A 86 6.32 10.16 -12.10
CA GLY A 86 6.38 11.16 -13.17
C GLY A 86 5.03 11.80 -13.49
N HIS A 87 3.92 11.06 -13.32
CA HIS A 87 2.59 11.64 -13.47
C HIS A 87 2.27 12.68 -12.39
N ILE A 88 2.57 12.36 -11.13
CA ILE A 88 2.34 13.23 -9.99
C ILE A 88 3.22 14.48 -10.08
N GLU A 89 4.50 14.34 -10.43
CA GLU A 89 5.42 15.47 -10.59
C GLU A 89 4.92 16.48 -11.64
N ARG A 90 4.41 16.00 -12.78
CA ARG A 90 3.87 16.88 -13.84
C ARG A 90 2.54 17.54 -13.48
N ASN A 91 1.80 16.99 -12.53
CA ASN A 91 0.47 17.48 -12.14
C ASN A 91 0.44 17.90 -10.67
N TRP A 92 1.59 18.29 -10.10
CA TRP A 92 1.71 18.60 -8.67
C TRP A 92 0.76 19.71 -8.22
N ASP A 93 0.47 20.68 -9.10
CA ASP A 93 -0.43 21.79 -8.79
C ASP A 93 -1.90 21.39 -8.74
N ASP A 94 -2.33 20.34 -9.46
CA ASP A 94 -3.69 19.83 -9.39
C ASP A 94 -3.92 19.10 -8.07
N GLU A 95 -4.97 19.46 -7.33
CA GLU A 95 -5.21 18.93 -5.98
C GLU A 95 -5.22 17.40 -5.87
N ASN A 96 -5.69 16.73 -6.92
CA ASN A 96 -5.80 15.28 -7.00
C ASN A 96 -4.76 14.68 -7.96
N PHE A 97 -3.76 15.46 -8.36
CA PHE A 97 -2.75 15.12 -9.37
C PHE A 97 -3.34 14.69 -10.73
N LYS A 98 -4.59 15.08 -11.03
CA LYS A 98 -5.42 14.58 -12.16
C LYS A 98 -5.64 13.06 -12.15
N LEU A 99 -5.58 12.45 -10.98
CA LEU A 99 -5.70 11.00 -10.80
C LEU A 99 -7.07 10.56 -10.27
N SER A 100 -7.97 11.48 -9.90
CA SER A 100 -9.28 11.14 -9.31
C SER A 100 -10.18 10.30 -10.22
N THR A 101 -10.04 10.40 -11.55
CA THR A 101 -10.80 9.55 -12.48
C THR A 101 -10.33 8.09 -12.44
N LEU A 102 -9.02 7.86 -12.33
CA LEU A 102 -8.43 6.51 -12.27
C LEU A 102 -8.48 5.94 -10.85
N PHE A 103 -8.38 6.81 -9.86
CA PHE A 103 -8.36 6.48 -8.44
C PHE A 103 -9.40 7.32 -7.71
N PRO A 104 -10.70 6.93 -7.77
CA PRO A 104 -11.81 7.68 -7.19
C PRO A 104 -11.72 7.89 -5.67
N TRP A 105 -10.83 7.16 -5.00
CA TRP A 105 -10.58 7.26 -3.57
C TRP A 105 -9.70 8.45 -3.16
N ILE A 106 -9.01 9.10 -4.11
CA ILE A 106 -8.08 10.21 -3.80
C ILE A 106 -8.74 11.38 -3.06
N PRO A 107 -9.91 11.90 -3.50
CA PRO A 107 -10.57 13.00 -2.80
C PRO A 107 -10.91 12.69 -1.33
N GLU A 108 -11.37 11.47 -1.05
CA GLU A 108 -11.71 11.03 0.31
C GLU A 108 -10.46 10.99 1.21
N VAL A 109 -9.36 10.45 0.72
CA VAL A 109 -8.07 10.44 1.45
C VAL A 109 -7.62 11.86 1.77
N ARG A 110 -7.75 12.78 0.83
CA ARG A 110 -7.40 14.18 1.06
C ARG A 110 -8.25 14.81 2.14
N GLN A 111 -9.56 14.59 2.11
CA GLN A 111 -10.47 15.09 3.14
C GLN A 111 -10.08 14.53 4.52
N LEU A 112 -9.84 13.22 4.62
CA LEU A 112 -9.42 12.57 5.87
C LEU A 112 -8.07 13.08 6.38
N LEU A 113 -7.14 13.44 5.49
CA LEU A 113 -5.89 14.11 5.86
C LEU A 113 -6.16 15.53 6.39
N GLN A 114 -7.04 16.30 5.74
CA GLN A 114 -7.35 17.69 6.14
C GLN A 114 -8.00 17.79 7.52
N ILE A 115 -8.88 16.85 7.88
CA ILE A 115 -9.52 16.81 9.20
C ILE A 115 -8.68 16.10 10.27
N GLU A 116 -7.45 15.66 9.92
CA GLU A 116 -6.51 14.97 10.80
C GLU A 116 -7.03 13.67 11.46
N GLU A 117 -8.09 13.08 10.90
CA GLU A 117 -8.70 11.84 11.39
C GLU A 117 -7.87 10.62 11.01
N THR A 118 -6.76 10.44 11.74
CA THR A 118 -5.77 9.39 11.46
C THR A 118 -6.36 7.99 11.49
N LEU A 119 -7.29 7.72 12.42
CA LEU A 119 -7.92 6.41 12.54
C LEU A 119 -8.85 6.12 11.35
N GLU A 120 -9.66 7.09 10.94
CA GLU A 120 -10.57 6.92 9.81
C GLU A 120 -9.81 6.81 8.49
N LEU A 121 -8.73 7.58 8.32
CA LEU A 121 -7.80 7.40 7.20
C LEU A 121 -7.27 5.96 7.16
N GLN A 122 -6.78 5.43 8.29
CA GLN A 122 -6.26 4.07 8.35
C GLN A 122 -7.33 3.03 8.01
N LYS A 123 -8.55 3.15 8.55
CA LYS A 123 -9.68 2.26 8.21
C LYS A 123 -10.01 2.33 6.72
N PHE A 124 -10.02 3.53 6.16
CA PHE A 124 -10.33 3.74 4.74
C PHE A 124 -9.29 3.05 3.84
N ILE A 125 -8.00 3.24 4.10
CA ILE A 125 -6.91 2.57 3.35
C ILE A 125 -6.97 1.04 3.48
N MET A 126 -7.28 0.53 4.68
CA MET A 126 -7.47 -0.90 4.88
C MET A 126 -8.64 -1.43 4.05
N ASN A 127 -9.78 -0.73 4.06
CA ASN A 127 -10.96 -1.11 3.29
C ASN A 127 -10.71 -1.08 1.78
N LEU A 128 -9.96 -0.09 1.28
CA LEU A 128 -9.54 -0.07 -0.13
C LEU A 128 -8.73 -1.32 -0.51
N SER A 129 -7.75 -1.68 0.33
CA SER A 129 -6.94 -2.88 0.10
C SER A 129 -7.78 -4.16 0.15
N TRP A 130 -8.72 -4.23 1.09
CA TRP A 130 -9.62 -5.36 1.23
C TRP A 130 -10.54 -5.53 0.00
N LYS A 131 -11.20 -4.45 -0.44
CA LYS A 131 -12.07 -4.45 -1.62
C LYS A 131 -11.32 -4.84 -2.90
N PHE A 132 -10.10 -4.34 -3.07
CA PHE A 132 -9.25 -4.74 -4.20
C PHE A 132 -8.96 -6.24 -4.17
N LEU A 133 -8.65 -6.80 -3.00
CA LEU A 133 -8.41 -8.23 -2.84
C LEU A 133 -9.69 -9.06 -3.08
N ASP A 134 -10.87 -8.58 -2.65
CA ASP A 134 -12.15 -9.24 -2.98
C ASP A 134 -12.38 -9.33 -4.49
N GLN A 135 -12.20 -8.22 -5.21
CA GLN A 135 -12.40 -8.14 -6.66
C GLN A 135 -11.50 -9.09 -7.45
N LEU A 136 -10.26 -9.31 -7.01
CA LEU A 136 -9.33 -10.25 -7.68
C LEU A 136 -9.80 -11.71 -7.65
N THR A 137 -10.71 -12.04 -6.73
CA THR A 137 -11.20 -13.42 -6.53
C THR A 137 -12.67 -13.59 -6.86
N GLU A 138 -13.32 -12.54 -7.36
CA GLU A 138 -14.74 -12.58 -7.70
C GLU A 138 -15.00 -13.64 -8.78
N GLY A 139 -15.90 -14.59 -8.50
CA GLY A 139 -16.23 -15.69 -9.41
C GLY A 139 -15.21 -16.85 -9.46
N HIS A 140 -14.12 -16.80 -8.67
CA HIS A 140 -13.13 -17.87 -8.59
C HIS A 140 -13.24 -18.63 -7.26
N TYR A 141 -13.41 -19.95 -7.33
CA TYR A 141 -13.46 -20.82 -6.16
C TYR A 141 -12.34 -21.87 -6.27
N PHE A 142 -11.53 -22.01 -5.21
CA PHE A 142 -10.46 -23.02 -5.07
C PHE A 142 -9.28 -22.92 -6.06
N THR A 143 -8.75 -21.72 -6.28
CA THR A 143 -7.48 -21.52 -7.03
C THR A 143 -6.34 -21.07 -6.11
N VAL A 144 -5.10 -21.19 -6.58
CA VAL A 144 -3.92 -20.64 -5.90
C VAL A 144 -4.05 -19.12 -5.73
N ASP A 145 -4.71 -18.43 -6.67
CA ASP A 145 -5.01 -17.00 -6.58
C ASP A 145 -5.91 -16.66 -5.38
N VAL A 146 -6.92 -17.49 -5.12
CA VAL A 146 -7.79 -17.35 -3.94
C VAL A 146 -6.98 -17.56 -2.66
N PHE A 147 -6.10 -18.57 -2.64
CA PHE A 147 -5.21 -18.82 -1.49
C PHE A 147 -4.25 -17.65 -1.25
N LEU A 148 -3.59 -17.13 -2.30
CA LEU A 148 -2.69 -15.98 -2.21
C LEU A 148 -3.46 -14.77 -1.67
N THR A 149 -4.61 -14.46 -2.25
CA THR A 149 -5.45 -13.35 -1.80
C THR A 149 -5.84 -13.47 -0.32
N TYR A 150 -6.19 -14.68 0.14
CA TYR A 150 -6.45 -14.95 1.55
C TYR A 150 -5.23 -14.67 2.43
N LEU A 151 -4.03 -15.09 2.00
CA LEU A 151 -2.79 -14.83 2.74
C LEU A 151 -2.53 -13.32 2.89
N PHE A 152 -2.79 -12.53 1.85
CA PHE A 152 -2.69 -11.06 1.91
C PHE A 152 -3.77 -10.42 2.80
N LYS A 153 -5.01 -10.91 2.77
CA LYS A 153 -6.07 -10.44 3.69
C LYS A 153 -5.72 -10.74 5.14
N TRP A 154 -5.18 -11.93 5.41
CA TRP A 154 -4.70 -12.31 6.74
C TRP A 154 -3.59 -11.38 7.22
N ASP A 155 -2.63 -11.06 6.35
CA ASP A 155 -1.57 -10.11 6.66
C ASP A 155 -2.11 -8.71 6.99
N LEU A 156 -3.03 -8.21 6.18
CA LEU A 156 -3.67 -6.91 6.36
C LEU A 156 -4.37 -6.81 7.73
N LEU A 157 -5.13 -7.85 8.11
CA LEU A 157 -5.77 -7.93 9.44
C LEU A 157 -4.74 -8.01 10.56
N ASN A 158 -3.70 -8.83 10.41
CA ASN A 158 -2.68 -8.97 11.42
C ASN A 158 -1.98 -7.63 11.70
N ARG A 159 -1.64 -6.87 10.65
CA ARG A 159 -1.09 -5.52 10.79
C ARG A 159 -2.07 -4.57 11.48
N TRP A 160 -3.34 -4.59 11.08
CA TRP A 160 -4.39 -3.78 11.73
C TRP A 160 -4.48 -4.03 13.24
N LEU A 161 -4.48 -5.30 13.66
CA LEU A 161 -4.55 -5.68 15.07
C LEU A 161 -3.31 -5.23 15.85
N LEU A 162 -2.12 -5.36 15.26
CA LEU A 162 -0.87 -4.94 15.89
C LEU A 162 -0.76 -3.41 16.02
N TYR A 163 -1.15 -2.66 14.99
CA TYR A 163 -1.20 -1.20 15.04
C TYR A 163 -2.21 -0.68 16.07
N ASN A 164 -3.39 -1.31 16.17
CA ASN A 164 -4.37 -0.95 17.20
C ASN A 164 -3.85 -1.20 18.61
N LYS A 165 -3.08 -2.27 18.84
CA LYS A 165 -2.45 -2.52 20.14
C LYS A 165 -1.45 -1.41 20.50
N HIS A 166 -0.62 -0.99 19.54
CA HIS A 166 0.34 0.10 19.77
C HIS A 166 -0.37 1.45 20.01
N ASN A 167 -1.38 1.78 19.21
CA ASN A 167 -2.18 2.98 19.40
C ASN A 167 -2.95 2.97 20.73
N ALA A 168 -3.43 1.82 21.18
CA ALA A 168 -4.09 1.66 22.48
C ALA A 168 -3.13 1.96 23.64
N ILE A 169 -1.87 1.51 23.55
CA ILE A 169 -0.83 1.79 24.56
C ILE A 169 -0.50 3.29 24.59
N ILE A 170 -0.24 3.92 23.44
CA ILE A 170 0.04 5.36 23.37
C ILE A 170 -1.12 6.19 23.95
N ARG A 171 -2.36 5.80 23.63
CA ARG A 171 -3.55 6.49 24.15
C ARG A 171 -3.70 6.31 25.66
N PHE A 172 -3.34 5.14 26.18
CA PHE A 172 -3.34 4.87 27.62
C PHE A 172 -2.28 5.73 28.34
N GLU A 173 -1.04 5.77 27.84
CA GLU A 173 0.05 6.56 28.42
C GLU A 173 -0.26 8.06 28.45
N LYS A 174 -0.89 8.58 27.39
CA LYS A 174 -1.34 9.99 27.31
C LYS A 174 -2.49 10.33 28.27
N LEU A 175 -3.21 9.34 28.79
CA LEU A 175 -4.26 9.53 29.80
C LEU A 175 -3.73 9.39 31.24
N THR A 176 -2.56 8.78 31.41
CA THR A 176 -1.91 8.59 32.72
C THR A 176 -0.82 9.62 33.02
N THR A 177 -0.59 10.60 32.13
CA THR A 177 0.34 11.72 32.28
C THR A 177 -0.44 13.03 32.28
#